data_AF-A0A453E2G7-F1
#
_entry.id   AF-A0A453E2G7-F1
#
_cell.length_a   1.000
_cell.length_b   1.000
_cell.length_c   1.000
_cell.angle_alpha   90.00
_cell.angle_beta   90.00
_cell.angle_gamma   90.00
#
_symmetry.space_group_name_H-M   'P 1'
#
loop_
_entity.id
_entity.type
_entity.pdbx_description
1 polymer ?
#
loop_
_entity_poly.entity_id
_entity_poly.type
_entity_poly.pdbx_seq_one_letter_code
_entity_poly.pdbx_strand_id
1 'polypeptide(L)'
;FSSFGPFNPTQAEESYSMVTANRFLSQIFGVAFFNKRWLHFFMLFVPVTGLWMSAIGVVGLALNLRAYDFVSQEICAAKDPAF
;
A
#
# COMPACT_ATOMS: atom_id res chain seq x y z
N PHE A 1 -29.36 -10.65 15.11
CA PHE A 1 -29.78 -9.60 14.17
C PHE A 1 -28.71 -9.46 13.10
N SER A 2 -29.04 -9.68 11.82
CA SER A 2 -28.13 -9.47 10.69
C SER A 2 -28.35 -8.07 10.11
N SER A 3 -27.28 -7.30 9.95
CA SER A 3 -27.30 -5.93 9.42
C SER A 3 -27.25 -5.87 7.88
N PHE A 4 -27.27 -7.01 7.19
CA PHE A 4 -27.28 -7.08 5.73
C PHE A 4 -28.67 -6.90 5.10
N GLY A 5 -29.75 -7.20 5.85
CA GLY A 5 -31.14 -7.04 5.38
C GLY A 5 -31.57 -5.60 5.04
N PRO A 6 -31.16 -4.56 5.79
CA PRO A 6 -31.59 -3.17 5.52
C PRO A 6 -30.81 -2.45 4.39
N PHE A 7 -29.94 -3.11 3.64
CA PHE A 7 -29.25 -2.50 2.49
C PHE A 7 -30.09 -2.60 1.21
N ASN A 8 -30.26 -1.47 0.50
CA ASN A 8 -30.92 -1.43 -0.81
C ASN A 8 -29.93 -0.91 -1.88
N PRO A 9 -29.72 -1.62 -3.00
CA PRO A 9 -28.78 -1.19 -4.04
C PRO A 9 -29.10 0.15 -4.71
N THR A 10 -30.36 0.61 -4.69
CA THR A 10 -30.76 1.89 -5.31
C THR A 10 -30.94 3.02 -4.30
N GLN A 11 -30.53 2.83 -3.04
CA GLN A 11 -30.60 3.90 -2.04
C GLN A 11 -29.62 5.03 -2.39
N ALA A 12 -30.06 6.28 -2.24
CA ALA A 12 -29.21 7.44 -2.48
C ALA A 12 -28.29 7.76 -1.29
N GLU A 13 -28.67 7.33 -0.09
CA GLU A 13 -27.94 7.59 1.14
C GLU A 13 -26.74 6.66 1.31
N GLU A 14 -25.70 7.18 1.95
CA GLU A 14 -24.53 6.39 2.33
C GLU A 14 -24.86 5.45 3.49
N SER A 15 -24.74 4.12 3.26
CA SER A 15 -25.03 3.11 4.30
C SER A 15 -24.02 3.09 5.47
N TYR A 16 -23.01 3.97 5.45
CA TYR A 16 -22.03 4.16 6.51
C TYR A 16 -21.65 5.63 6.66
N SER A 17 -21.39 6.07 7.90
CA SER A 17 -20.96 7.44 8.21
C SER A 17 -19.46 7.64 7.96
N MET A 18 -19.12 8.44 6.95
CA MET A 18 -17.72 8.80 6.65
C MET A 18 -17.11 9.67 7.76
N VAL A 19 -17.91 10.56 8.35
CA VAL A 19 -17.46 11.50 9.40
C VAL A 19 -17.04 10.72 10.65
N THR A 20 -17.84 9.73 11.06
CA THR A 20 -17.52 8.88 12.21
C THR A 20 -16.28 8.03 11.94
N ALA A 21 -16.17 7.45 10.74
CA ALA A 21 -15.00 6.67 10.34
C ALA A 21 -13.71 7.51 10.31
N ASN A 22 -13.78 8.75 9.80
CA ASN A 22 -12.64 9.66 9.76
C ASN A 22 -12.16 10.06 11.16
N ARG A 23 -13.10 10.42 12.06
CA ARG A 23 -12.77 10.74 13.45
C ARG A 23 -12.09 9.57 14.17
N PHE A 24 -12.61 8.35 13.98
CA PHE A 24 -12.04 7.15 14.56
C PHE A 24 -10.61 6.87 14.05
N LEU A 25 -10.41 6.90 12.74
CA LEU A 25 -9.09 6.66 12.15
C LEU A 25 -8.08 7.76 12.50
N SER A 26 -8.50 9.02 12.55
CA SER A 26 -7.63 10.14 12.96
C SER A 26 -7.15 10.01 14.41
N GLN A 27 -7.99 9.46 15.30
CA GLN A 27 -7.61 9.23 16.69
C GLN A 27 -6.60 8.09 16.85
N ILE A 28 -6.69 7.04 16.02
CA ILE A 28 -5.82 5.87 16.11
C ILE A 28 -4.50 6.09 15.37
N PHE A 29 -4.56 6.59 14.12
CA PHE A 29 -3.42 6.67 13.21
C PHE A 29 -2.87 8.09 13.05
N GLY A 30 -3.51 9.11 13.64
CA GLY A 30 -3.13 10.52 13.46
C GLY A 30 -3.48 11.11 12.08
N VAL A 31 -3.87 10.26 11.12
CA VAL A 31 -4.31 10.63 9.77
C VAL A 31 -5.51 9.78 9.38
N ALA A 32 -6.38 10.36 8.56
CA ALA A 32 -7.52 9.64 8.01
C ALA A 32 -7.91 10.16 6.63
N PHE A 33 -8.61 9.29 5.90
CA PHE A 33 -9.15 9.62 4.58
C PHE A 33 -10.39 10.50 4.74
N PHE A 34 -10.37 11.68 4.12
CA PHE A 34 -11.52 12.60 4.11
C PHE A 34 -12.38 12.48 2.84
N ASN A 35 -11.79 12.02 1.72
CA ASN A 35 -12.47 11.91 0.43
C ASN A 35 -12.65 10.43 0.04
N LYS A 36 -13.92 10.01 -0.13
CA LYS A 36 -14.29 8.64 -0.53
C LYS A 36 -13.70 8.24 -1.88
N ARG A 37 -13.67 9.15 -2.86
CA ARG A 37 -13.12 8.87 -4.19
C ARG A 37 -11.62 8.67 -4.16
N TRP A 38 -10.91 9.46 -3.34
CA TRP A 38 -9.48 9.29 -3.14
C TRP A 38 -9.14 7.99 -2.40
N LEU A 39 -9.93 7.61 -1.39
CA LEU A 39 -9.80 6.32 -0.71
C LEU A 39 -9.89 5.14 -1.70
N HIS A 40 -10.91 5.13 -2.56
CA HIS A 40 -11.08 4.06 -3.55
C HIS A 40 -9.94 4.05 -4.58
N PHE A 41 -9.50 5.22 -5.03
CA PHE A 41 -8.35 5.32 -5.92
C PHE A 41 -7.07 4.79 -5.26
N PHE A 42 -6.85 5.11 -3.99
CA PHE A 42 -5.69 4.62 -3.24
C PHE A 42 -5.72 3.09 -3.09
N MET A 43 -6.89 2.51 -2.82
CA MET A 43 -7.09 1.06 -2.78
C MET A 43 -6.74 0.36 -4.09
N LEU A 44 -6.95 1.01 -5.24
CA LEU A 44 -6.52 0.49 -6.54
C LEU A 44 -5.02 0.74 -6.78
N PHE A 45 -4.53 1.93 -6.46
CA PHE A 45 -3.17 2.36 -6.74
C PHE A 45 -2.12 1.51 -6.02
N VAL A 46 -2.32 1.22 -4.73
CA VAL A 46 -1.35 0.47 -3.91
C VAL A 46 -1.03 -0.92 -4.48
N PRO A 47 -2.00 -1.82 -4.71
CA PRO A 47 -1.70 -3.15 -5.24
C PRO A 47 -1.24 -3.10 -6.69
N VAL A 48 -1.81 -2.21 -7.52
CA VAL A 48 -1.41 -2.07 -8.92
C VAL A 48 0.04 -1.66 -9.00
N THR A 49 0.44 -0.55 -8.36
CA THR A 49 1.84 -0.10 -8.40
C THR A 49 2.81 -1.11 -7.81
N GLY A 50 2.44 -1.84 -6.75
CA GLY A 50 3.25 -2.92 -6.20
C GLY A 50 3.55 -4.02 -7.24
N LEU A 51 2.53 -4.45 -7.99
CA LEU A 51 2.70 -5.43 -9.06
C LEU A 51 3.56 -4.89 -10.22
N TRP A 52 3.34 -3.63 -10.61
CA TRP A 52 4.14 -2.99 -11.67
C TRP A 52 5.62 -2.90 -11.29
N MET A 53 5.95 -2.46 -10.08
CA MET A 53 7.33 -2.36 -9.61
C MET A 53 8.00 -3.75 -9.51
N SER A 54 7.26 -4.75 -9.02
CA SER A 54 7.76 -6.14 -8.98
C SER A 54 8.03 -6.69 -10.39
N ALA A 55 7.13 -6.44 -11.35
CA ALA A 55 7.31 -6.89 -12.73
C ALA A 55 8.57 -6.29 -13.38
N ILE A 56 8.86 -5.00 -13.14
CA ILE A 56 10.10 -4.36 -13.61
C ILE A 56 11.32 -5.06 -13.01
N GLY A 57 11.29 -5.38 -11.72
CA GLY A 57 12.34 -6.15 -11.07
C GLY A 57 12.57 -7.53 -11.71
N VAL A 58 11.49 -8.26 -12.00
CA VAL A 58 11.56 -9.58 -12.67
C VAL A 58 12.17 -9.47 -14.08
N VAL A 59 11.84 -8.43 -14.83
CA VAL A 59 12.46 -8.17 -16.16
C VAL A 59 13.97 -7.90 -16.01
N GLY A 60 14.38 -7.15 -14.98
CA GLY A 60 15.79 -6.94 -14.65
C GLY A 60 16.52 -8.26 -14.33
N LEU A 61 15.90 -9.11 -13.50
CA LEU A 61 16.43 -10.43 -13.16
C LEU A 61 16.60 -11.31 -14.40
N ALA A 62 15.67 -11.26 -15.36
CA ALA A 62 15.75 -12.02 -16.61
C ALA A 62 16.97 -11.63 -17.47
N LEU A 63 17.41 -10.38 -17.38
CA LEU A 63 18.61 -9.87 -18.06
C LEU A 63 19.88 -9.97 -17.19
N ASN A 64 19.84 -10.69 -16.06
CA ASN A 64 20.89 -10.74 -15.03
C ASN A 64 21.24 -9.37 -14.39
N LEU A 65 20.41 -8.33 -14.57
CA LEU A 65 20.54 -7.04 -13.90
C LEU A 65 20.01 -7.18 -12.47
N ARG A 66 20.88 -7.64 -11.57
CA ARG A 66 20.57 -7.90 -10.15
C ARG A 66 21.11 -6.78 -9.27
N ALA A 67 20.31 -6.37 -8.29
CA ALA A 67 20.80 -5.63 -7.13
C ALA A 67 21.30 -6.61 -6.06
N TYR A 68 22.37 -7.35 -6.40
CA TYR A 68 22.87 -8.46 -5.57
C TYR A 68 23.77 -7.95 -4.43
N ASP A 69 24.78 -7.14 -4.75
CA ASP A 69 25.73 -6.62 -3.76
C ASP A 69 25.79 -5.10 -3.77
N PHE A 70 26.08 -4.53 -2.60
CA PHE A 70 26.54 -3.16 -2.48
C PHE A 70 28.07 -3.14 -2.50
N VAL A 71 28.68 -2.67 -3.60
CA VAL A 71 30.13 -2.64 -3.81
C VAL A 71 30.90 -1.96 -2.66
N SER A 72 30.32 -0.92 -2.05
CA SER A 72 30.93 -0.26 -0.88
C SER A 72 31.02 -1.17 0.35
N GLN A 73 30.05 -2.04 0.58
CA GLN A 73 30.06 -3.02 1.67
C GLN A 73 31.06 -4.13 1.37
N GLU A 74 31.07 -4.67 0.15
CA GLU A 74 32.03 -5.71 -0.28
C GLU A 74 33.48 -5.26 -0.12
N ILE A 75 33.79 -4.03 -0.53
CA ILE A 75 35.15 -3.48 -0.40
C ILE A 75 35.53 -3.30 1.08
N CYS A 76 34.59 -2.94 1.95
CA CYS A 76 34.87 -2.79 3.38
C CYS A 76 35.10 -4.14 4.05
N ALA A 77 34.23 -5.12 3.80
CA ALA A 77 34.36 -6.48 4.32
C ALA A 77 35.63 -7.18 3.80
N ALA A 78 36.04 -6.90 2.56
CA ALA A 78 37.29 -7.44 2.01
C ALA A 78 38.55 -6.81 2.63
N LYS A 79 38.46 -5.57 3.14
CA LYS A 79 39.60 -4.85 3.76
C LYS A 79 39.65 -5.01 5.27
N ASP A 80 38.50 -5.16 5.90
CA ASP A 80 38.35 -5.28 7.34
C ASP A 80 37.58 -6.57 7.68
N PRO A 81 38.27 -7.63 8.11
CA PRO A 81 37.64 -8.90 8.46
C PRO A 81 36.84 -8.86 9.77
N ALA A 82 36.82 -7.71 10.47
CA ALA A 82 36.02 -7.48 11.67
C ALA A 82 34.79 -6.58 11.44
N PHE A 83 34.52 -6.21 10.18
CA PHE A 83 33.35 -5.44 9.77
C PHE A 83 32.04 -6.25 9.83
#